data_AF-A0A959FUR7-F1
#
_entry.id   AF-A0A959FUR7-F1
#
_cell.length_a   1.000
_cell.length_b   1.000
_cell.length_c   1.000
_cell.angle_alpha   90.00
_cell.angle_beta   90.00
_cell.angle_gamma   90.00
#
_symmetry.space_group_name_H-M   'P 1'
#
loop_
_entity.id
_entity.type
_entity.pdbx_description
1 polymer ?
#
loop_
_entity_poly.entity_id
_entity_poly.type
_entity_poly.pdbx_seq_one_letter_code
_entity_poly.pdbx_strand_id
1 'polypeptide(L)' 'PTYEIHLEQGQNVLKIHADTFVKGVYLSGPDGVHFEKNFFDLPAHTIIEVPYSGALRSVMQVRLLHCNQR' A
#
# COMPACT_ATOMS: atom_id res chain seq x y z
N PRO A 1 -11.28 4.14 -8.91
CA PRO A 1 -12.02 3.61 -7.74
C PRO A 1 -11.29 4.02 -6.47
N THR A 2 -12.03 4.35 -5.41
CA THR A 2 -11.43 4.61 -4.10
C THR A 2 -11.28 3.26 -3.41
N TYR A 3 -10.07 2.92 -3.00
CA TYR A 3 -9.81 1.68 -2.27
C TYR A 3 -9.50 2.05 -0.82
N GLU A 4 -10.19 1.42 0.11
CA GLU A 4 -9.91 1.59 1.54
C GLU A 4 -8.70 0.74 1.91
N ILE A 5 -7.68 1.39 2.47
CA ILE A 5 -6.46 0.73 2.92
C ILE A 5 -6.39 0.93 4.42
N HIS A 6 -6.57 -0.15 5.18
CA HIS A 6 -6.52 -0.11 6.64
C HIS A 6 -5.06 -0.22 7.10
N LEU A 7 -4.56 0.86 7.70
CA LEU A 7 -3.25 0.91 8.32
C LEU A 7 -3.38 0.41 9.76
N GLU A 8 -2.99 -0.84 10.02
CA GLU A 8 -2.88 -1.33 11.39
C GLU A 8 -1.49 -0.98 11.94
N GLN A 9 -1.42 0.08 12.76
CA GLN A 9 -0.17 0.56 13.34
C GLN A 9 0.15 -0.25 14.61
N GLY A 10 0.97 -1.29 14.47
CA GLY A 10 1.36 -2.15 15.61
C GLY A 10 2.74 -2.78 15.47
N GLN A 11 3.18 -2.98 14.24
CA GLN A 11 4.52 -3.41 13.87
C GLN A 11 4.86 -2.63 12.60
N ASN A 12 6.13 -2.48 12.26
CA ASN A 12 6.63 -1.75 11.09
C ASN A 12 6.22 -2.42 9.74
N VAL A 13 4.92 -2.69 9.57
CA VAL A 13 4.31 -3.51 8.54
C VAL A 13 2.98 -2.88 8.15
N LEU A 14 2.81 -2.67 6.86
CA LEU A 14 1.61 -2.15 6.24
C LEU A 14 0.78 -3.31 5.67
N LYS A 15 -0.46 -3.48 6.12
CA LYS A 15 -1.39 -4.48 5.55
C LYS A 15 -2.25 -3.81 4.47
N ILE A 16 -2.26 -4.39 3.28
CA ILE A 16 -3.00 -3.85 2.13
C ILE A 16 -3.93 -4.95 1.60
N HIS A 17 -5.20 -4.60 1.44
CA HIS A 17 -6.22 -5.47 0.86
C HIS A 17 -7.04 -4.74 -0.21
N ALA A 18 -7.63 -5.49 -1.14
CA ALA A 18 -8.56 -4.95 -2.12
C ALA A 18 -9.62 -6.00 -2.50
N ASP A 19 -10.85 -5.54 -2.73
CA ASP A 19 -11.96 -6.41 -3.17
C ASP A 19 -11.81 -6.90 -4.61
N THR A 20 -11.05 -6.16 -5.42
CA THR A 20 -10.79 -6.48 -6.82
C THR A 20 -9.30 -6.50 -7.09
N PHE A 21 -8.87 -7.17 -8.16
CA PHE A 21 -7.49 -7.13 -8.61
C PHE A 21 -7.03 -5.69 -8.88
N VAL A 22 -5.87 -5.30 -8.34
CA VAL A 22 -5.24 -3.99 -8.56
C VAL A 22 -3.85 -4.21 -9.16
N LYS A 23 -3.65 -3.69 -10.36
CA LYS A 23 -2.35 -3.73 -11.04
C LYS A 23 -1.49 -2.53 -10.63
N GLY A 24 -0.21 -2.76 -10.31
CA GLY A 24 0.77 -1.69 -10.14
C GLY A 24 0.56 -0.81 -8.89
N VAL A 25 0.37 -1.44 -7.74
CA VAL A 25 0.33 -0.77 -6.44
C VAL A 25 1.66 -0.05 -6.18
N TYR A 26 1.57 1.25 -5.93
CA TYR A 26 2.68 2.11 -5.56
C TYR A 26 2.44 2.71 -4.18
N LEU A 27 3.44 2.60 -3.32
CA LEU A 27 3.43 3.09 -1.95
C LEU A 27 4.38 4.28 -1.84
N SER A 28 3.79 5.44 -1.57
CA SER A 28 4.50 6.67 -1.20
C SER A 28 4.16 7.06 0.22
N GLY A 29 5.16 7.50 0.98
CA GLY A 29 5.03 7.96 2.35
C GLY A 29 5.69 9.32 2.54
N PRO A 30 5.56 9.91 3.74
CA PRO A 30 6.30 11.11 4.12
C PRO A 30 7.82 10.86 4.10
N ASP A 31 8.59 11.93 4.05
CA ASP A 31 10.05 11.88 4.01
C ASP A 31 10.62 11.01 5.15
N GLY A 32 11.52 10.10 4.79
CA GLY A 32 12.15 9.17 5.72
C GLY A 32 11.40 7.85 5.91
N VAL A 33 10.28 7.61 5.22
CA VAL A 33 9.63 6.29 5.16
C VAL A 33 10.11 5.50 3.95
N HIS A 34 10.57 4.27 4.19
CA HIS A 34 11.00 3.35 3.15
C HIS A 34 10.17 2.06 3.19
N PHE A 35 9.58 1.67 2.06
CA PHE A 35 8.83 0.43 1.91
C PHE A 35 9.70 -0.62 1.24
N GLU A 36 9.81 -1.82 1.84
CA GLU A 36 10.62 -2.91 1.28
C GLU A 36 10.03 -3.48 -0.01
N LYS A 37 8.72 -3.28 -0.23
CA LYS A 37 8.01 -3.72 -1.43
C LYS A 37 7.27 -2.56 -2.06
N ASN A 38 7.51 -2.33 -3.34
CA ASN A 38 6.87 -1.29 -4.14
C ASN A 38 6.67 -1.79 -5.58
N PHE A 39 5.72 -1.22 -6.32
CA PHE A 39 5.33 -1.67 -7.67
C PHE A 39 4.98 -3.16 -7.75
N PHE A 40 3.85 -3.54 -7.15
CA PHE A 40 3.38 -4.92 -7.18
C PHE A 40 1.90 -5.01 -7.57
N ASP A 41 1.49 -6.17 -8.04
CA ASP A 41 0.07 -6.46 -8.27
C ASP A 41 -0.56 -7.03 -6.99
N LEU A 42 -1.77 -6.57 -6.68
CA LEU A 42 -2.56 -7.00 -5.52
C LEU A 42 -3.77 -7.80 -6.01
N PRO A 43 -3.79 -9.13 -5.80
CA PRO A 43 -4.93 -9.96 -6.15
C PRO A 43 -6.17 -9.63 -5.33
N ALA A 44 -7.35 -9.89 -5.90
CA ALA A 44 -8.62 -9.71 -5.22
C ALA A 44 -8.68 -10.56 -3.94
N HIS A 45 -9.29 -10.01 -2.88
CA HIS A 45 -9.49 -10.67 -1.59
C HIS A 45 -8.20 -11.21 -0.94
N THR A 46 -7.05 -10.64 -1.28
CA THR A 46 -5.74 -11.01 -0.73
C THR A 46 -5.21 -9.89 0.15
N ILE A 47 -4.55 -10.27 1.25
CA ILE A 47 -3.82 -9.34 2.13
C ILE A 47 -2.34 -9.45 1.81
N ILE A 48 -1.70 -8.32 1.52
CA ILE A 48 -0.25 -8.22 1.38
C ILE A 48 0.29 -7.40 2.53
N GLU A 49 1.28 -7.97 3.21
CA GLU A 49 2.05 -7.30 4.25
C GLU A 49 3.31 -6.69 3.63
N VAL A 50 3.49 -5.38 3.82
CA VAL A 50 4.63 -4.64 3.31
C VAL A 50 5.39 -4.04 4.48
N PRO A 51 6.55 -4.59 4.85
CA PRO A 51 7.41 -3.97 5.85
C PRO A 51 7.81 -2.57 5.41
N TYR A 52 7.85 -1.66 6.38
CA TYR A 52 8.35 -0.32 6.17
C TYR A 52 9.29 0.09 7.30
N SER A 53 10.21 1.00 7.02
CA SER A 53 11.06 1.64 8.03
C SER A 53 10.82 3.14 8.03
N GLY A 54 11.13 3.80 9.15
CA GLY A 54 10.96 5.23 9.31
C GLY A 54 9.73 5.65 10.12
N ALA A 55 9.59 6.96 10.31
CA ALA A 55 8.55 7.54 11.16
C ALA A 55 7.25 7.76 10.38
N LEU A 56 6.36 6.76 10.38
CA LEU A 56 5.00 6.89 9.84
C LEU A 56 4.12 7.70 10.81
N ARG A 57 4.44 8.99 10.97
CA ARG A 57 3.71 9.89 11.88
C ARG A 57 2.52 10.49 11.16
N SER A 58 1.36 9.86 11.40
CA SER A 58 0.01 10.37 11.15
C SER A 58 -0.39 10.47 9.67
N VAL A 59 -1.21 9.50 9.25
CA VAL A 59 -1.98 9.45 7.99
C VAL A 59 -1.12 9.32 6.72
N MET A 60 -0.94 8.07 6.27
CA MET A 60 -0.35 7.76 4.97
C MET A 60 -1.45 7.79 3.90
N GLN A 61 -1.31 8.67 2.90
CA GLN A 61 -2.13 8.62 1.70
C GLN A 61 -1.52 7.59 0.73
N VAL A 62 -2.16 6.44 0.58
CA VAL A 62 -1.76 5.48 -0.45
C VAL A 62 -2.43 5.86 -1.77
N ARG A 63 -1.61 6.17 -2.77
CA ARG A 63 -2.10 6.43 -4.13
C ARG A 63 -1.97 5.16 -4.96
N LEU A 64 -3.09 4.52 -5.25
CA LEU A 64 -3.12 3.43 -6.21
C LEU A 64 -3.07 4.02 -7.63
N LEU A 65 -1.94 3.80 -8.30
CA LEU A 65 -1.80 4.13 -9.71
C LEU A 65 -2.67 3.16 -10.50
N HIS A 66 -3.77 3.68 -11.06
CA HIS A 66 -4.47 2.97 -12.12
C HIS A 66 -3.51 2.82 -13.31
N CYS A 67 -2.94 1.63 -13.48
CA CYS A 67 -2.40 1.24 -14.77
C CYS A 67 -3.61 0.90 -15.66
N ASN A 68 -4.26 1.92 -16.21
CA ASN A 68 -5.11 1.77 -17.39
C ASN A 68 -4.17 1.42 -18.56
N GLN A 69 -3.85 0.15 -18.70
CA GLN A 69 -3.30 -0.37 -19.94
C GLN A 69 -4.33 -1.35 -20.48
N ARG A 70 -4.91 -0.94 -21.61
CA ARG A 70 -5.76 -1.72 -22.51
C ARG A 70 -5.22 -3.13 -22.74
#